data_AF-A0AAX0LCI5-F1
#
_entry.id   AF-A0AAX0LCI5-F1
#
_cell.length_a   1.000
_cell.length_b   1.000
_cell.length_c   1.000
_cell.angle_alpha   90.00
_cell.angle_beta   90.00
_cell.angle_gamma   90.00
#
_symmetry.space_group_name_H-M   'P 1'
#
loop_
_entity.id
_entity.type
_entity.pdbx_description
1 polymer ?
#
loop_
_entity_poly.entity_id
_entity_poly.type
_entity_poly.pdbx_seq_one_letter_code
_entity_poly.pdbx_strand_id
1 'polypeptide(L)' 'MEFLELLMVLIAMIIIIAKPEKEKLAFTLVVASWLLMIFLYMGDKSTNLLTHINL' A
#
# COMPACT_ATOMS: atom_id res chain seq x y z
N MET A 1 -5.65 5.67 2.59
CA MET A 1 -5.89 5.03 3.90
C MET A 1 -4.65 4.25 4.29
N GLU A 2 -3.82 4.82 5.16
CA GLU A 2 -2.49 4.29 5.55
C GLU A 2 -2.54 2.87 6.13
N PHE A 3 -3.69 2.45 6.68
CA PHE A 3 -3.89 1.11 7.25
C PHE A 3 -3.77 -0.04 6.23
N LEU A 4 -4.30 0.11 5.01
CA LEU A 4 -4.27 -0.95 3.99
C LEU A 4 -2.84 -1.20 3.49
N GLU A 5 -2.05 -0.14 3.38
CA GLU A 5 -0.65 -0.19 2.98
C GLU A 5 0.18 -0.91 4.04
N LEU A 6 -0.01 -0.57 5.32
CA LEU A 6 0.64 -1.26 6.44
C LEU A 6 0.31 -2.76 6.48
N LEU A 7 -0.94 -3.13 6.20
CA LEU A 7 -1.35 -4.54 6.11
C LEU A 7 -0.63 -5.27 4.96
N MET A 8 -0.52 -4.65 3.80
CA MET A 8 0.21 -5.22 2.65
C MET A 8 1.70 -5.40 2.95
N VAL A 9 2.35 -4.40 3.55
CA VAL A 9 3.76 -4.50 3.95
C VAL A 9 3.97 -5.57 5.02
N LEU A 10 3.05 -5.71 5.98
CA LEU A 10 3.08 -6.77 6.98
C LEU A 10 3.00 -8.17 6.34
N ILE A 11 2.11 -8.35 5.36
CA ILE A 11 2.00 -9.61 4.60
C ILE A 11 3.29 -9.87 3.83
N ALA A 12 3.87 -8.86 3.17
CA ALA A 12 5.15 -9.00 2.48
C ALA A 12 6.28 -9.42 3.43
N MET A 13 6.34 -8.83 4.63
CA MET A 13 7.32 -9.18 5.65
C MET A 13 7.14 -10.62 6.15
N ILE A 14 5.91 -11.06 6.40
CA ILE A 14 5.60 -12.45 6.77
C ILE A 14 6.04 -13.42 5.67
N ILE A 15 5.82 -13.07 4.40
CA ILE A 15 6.25 -13.89 3.26
C ILE A 15 7.77 -14.03 3.20
N ILE A 16 8.52 -12.94 3.40
CA ILE A 16 10.00 -12.96 3.41
C ILE A 16 10.52 -13.87 4.53
N ILE A 17 9.93 -13.77 5.74
CA ILE A 17 10.36 -14.56 6.90
C ILE A 17 9.97 -16.04 6.74
N ALA A 18 8.75 -16.34 6.31
CA ALA A 18 8.23 -17.69 6.24
C ALA A 18 8.69 -18.46 4.99
N LYS A 19 8.84 -17.76 3.86
CA LYS A 19 9.18 -18.34 2.54
C LYS A 19 10.08 -17.39 1.76
N PRO A 20 11.38 -17.32 2.09
CA PRO A 20 12.33 -16.42 1.41
C PRO A 20 12.46 -16.72 -0.10
N GLU A 21 12.20 -17.97 -0.53
CA GLU A 21 12.11 -18.35 -1.95
C GLU A 21 11.04 -17.55 -2.75
N LYS A 22 10.08 -16.93 -2.05
CA LYS A 22 9.02 -16.08 -2.61
C LYS A 22 9.33 -14.59 -2.49
N GLU A 23 10.59 -14.20 -2.32
CA GLU A 23 11.01 -12.79 -2.21
C GLU A 23 10.44 -11.92 -3.34
N LYS A 24 10.45 -12.42 -4.58
CA LYS A 24 9.89 -11.70 -5.73
C LYS A 24 8.41 -11.33 -5.54
N LEU A 25 7.62 -12.20 -4.91
CA LEU A 25 6.22 -11.90 -4.60
C LEU A 25 6.10 -10.85 -3.51
N ALA A 26 6.89 -10.96 -2.43
CA ALA A 26 6.90 -9.96 -1.37
C ALA A 26 7.33 -8.58 -1.90
N PHE A 27 8.37 -8.53 -2.73
CA PHE A 27 8.83 -7.31 -3.37
C PHE A 27 7.77 -6.71 -4.30
N THR A 28 7.11 -7.54 -5.11
CA THR A 28 5.98 -7.10 -5.96
C THR A 28 4.86 -6.50 -5.12
N LEU A 29 4.59 -7.07 -3.94
CA LEU A 29 3.55 -6.61 -3.03
C LEU A 29 3.88 -5.22 -2.44
N VAL A 30 5.15 -4.97 -2.12
CA VAL A 30 5.64 -3.65 -1.68
C VAL A 30 5.56 -2.61 -2.81
N VAL A 31 5.99 -2.97 -4.03
CA VAL A 31 5.90 -2.06 -5.18
C VAL A 31 4.44 -1.75 -5.51
N ALA A 32 3.56 -2.74 -5.46
CA ALA A 32 2.13 -2.56 -5.68
C ALA A 32 1.49 -1.67 -4.59
N SER A 33 1.91 -1.80 -3.33
CA SER A 33 1.41 -0.95 -2.24
C SER A 33 1.80 0.52 -2.45
N TRP A 34 3.03 0.77 -2.91
CA TRP A 34 3.50 2.12 -3.26
C TRP A 34 2.75 2.72 -4.46
N LEU A 35 2.55 1.94 -5.51
CA LEU A 35 1.78 2.39 -6.68
C LEU A 35 0.32 2.72 -6.31
N LEU A 36 -0.28 1.91 -5.43
CA LEU A 36 -1.62 2.17 -4.91
C LEU A 36 -1.65 3.44 -4.06
N MET A 37 -0.62 3.72 -3.25
CA MET A 37 -0.49 4.97 -2.51
C MET A 37 -0.43 6.18 -3.44
N ILE A 38 0.40 6.11 -4.49
CA ILE A 38 0.52 7.18 -5.49
C ILE A 38 -0.83 7.39 -6.21
N PHE A 39 -1.47 6.30 -6.64
CA PHE A 39 -2.77 6.36 -7.32
C PHE A 39 -3.85 6.98 -6.44
N LEU A 40 -3.95 6.54 -5.17
CA LEU A 40 -4.90 7.11 -4.22
C LEU A 40 -4.55 8.55 -3.88
N TYR A 41 -3.28 8.91 -3.70
CA TYR A 41 -2.86 10.28 -3.44
C TYR A 41 -3.19 11.23 -4.61
N MET A 42 -2.97 10.77 -5.85
CA MET A 42 -3.37 11.51 -7.05
C MET A 42 -4.89 11.60 -7.19
N GLY A 43 -5.60 10.51 -6.90
CA GLY A 43 -7.07 10.47 -6.90
C GLY A 43 -7.69 11.35 -5.80
N ASP A 44 -7.04 11.46 -4.64
CA ASP A 44 -7.49 12.32 -3.54
C ASP A 44 -7.29 13.80 -3.89
N LYS A 45 -6.18 14.15 -4.56
CA LYS A 45 -5.94 15.51 -5.09
C LYS A 45 -6.97 15.93 -6.16
N SER A 46 -7.49 15.01 -6.96
CA SER A 46 -8.57 15.29 -7.92
C SER A 46 -9.98 15.24 -7.30
N THR A 47 -10.13 14.55 -6.16
CA THR A 47 -11.36 14.48 -5.35
C THR A 47 -11.32 15.43 -4.14
N ASN A 48 -10.42 16.42 -4.15
CA ASN A 48 -10.24 17.41 -3.08
C ASN A 48 -11.34 18.50 -3.06
N LEU A 49 -12.54 18.20 -3.55
CA LEU A 49 -13.67 19.13 -3.48
C LEU A 49 -14.52 18.96 -2.22
N LEU A 50 -14.54 17.80 -1.55
CA LEU A 50 -15.56 17.58 -0.50
C LEU A 50 -15.17 16.82 0.77
N THR A 51 -13.99 16.20 0.91
CA THR A 51 -13.84 15.22 2.02
C THR A 51 -12.55 15.30 2.82
N HIS A 52 -12.07 16.52 3.05
CA HIS A 52 -11.52 16.92 4.36
C HIS A 52 -12.59 16.84 5.49
N ILE A 53 -13.56 15.90 5.44
CA ILE A 53 -14.50 15.65 6.54
C ILE A 53 -13.77 14.78 7.57
N ASN A 54 -12.73 15.35 8.16
CA ASN A 54 -12.52 15.32 9.59
C ASN A 54 -11.54 16.43 9.98
N LEU A 55 -11.96 17.68 9.82
CA LEU A 55 -11.69 18.74 10.78
C LEU A 55 -12.87 19.71 10.85
#